data_AF-A0A958J1D0-F1
#
_entry.id   AF-A0A958J1D0-F1
#
_cell.length_a   1.000
_cell.length_b   1.000
_cell.length_c   1.000
_cell.angle_alpha   90.00
_cell.angle_beta   90.00
_cell.angle_gamma   90.00
#
_symmetry.space_group_name_H-M   'P 1'
#
loop_
_entity.id
_entity.type
_entity.pdbx_description
1 polymer ?
#
loop_
_entity_poly.entity_id
_entity_poly.type
_entity_poly.pdbx_seq_one_letter_code
_entity_poly.pdbx_strand_id
1 'polypeptide(L)'
;MRTNLRKASGIWVTYSDKNTENWNGPVKVVDHDNSLRPHEDKPWMITDNAATSPNKGNVYIAWTRFDAYYGATPYDSTQIFFSRSTDGGKTFDSPYRISDIGGDCKDDDYTVEGAVPATGPNGEVYIAWSGPRGLVFKKSLDAGVTFTKEKVLTELVGGWNIDIEGIFRCNGFPVTKTDLSDGPHRGSVYVNWIDERNGDPDVFLKYSRDGGETWSKHIRVNDDPIFNGKAQFFTWMAVDPVDGSVNIAYYDRRNSNDTTTEIYLARSLDGGQTFTNHKLSKIKPFQCNKEVFFGDYLNVDAFGGRVAAIFAVFTGEETTAIQTAVFDFVPGTQKTK
;
A
#
# COMPACT_ATOMS: atom_id res chain seq x y z
N MET A 1 -23.17 -34.59 2.56
CA MET A 1 -21.80 -34.66 3.11
C MET A 1 -21.41 -33.27 3.55
N ARG A 2 -21.28 -33.03 4.86
CA ARG A 2 -20.65 -31.80 5.35
C ARG A 2 -19.16 -31.92 4.99
N THR A 3 -18.70 -31.12 4.03
CA THR A 3 -17.27 -30.99 3.75
C THR A 3 -16.63 -30.46 5.02
N ASN A 4 -15.75 -31.24 5.64
CA ASN A 4 -14.87 -30.74 6.69
C ASN A 4 -14.04 -29.62 6.07
N LEU A 5 -14.43 -28.37 6.29
CA LEU A 5 -13.65 -27.21 5.88
C LEU A 5 -12.30 -27.30 6.60
N ARG A 6 -11.24 -27.49 5.82
CA ARG A 6 -9.85 -27.47 6.30
C ARG A 6 -9.61 -26.14 6.99
N LYS A 7 -9.17 -26.17 8.25
CA LYS A 7 -8.58 -24.98 8.89
C LYS A 7 -7.24 -24.75 8.22
N ALA A 8 -7.10 -23.66 7.49
CA ALA A 8 -5.87 -23.31 6.82
C ALA A 8 -5.65 -21.80 6.91
N SER A 9 -4.41 -21.42 7.19
CA SER A 9 -3.87 -20.11 6.86
C SER A 9 -2.74 -20.31 5.86
N GLY A 10 -2.66 -19.47 4.84
CA GLY A 10 -1.68 -19.59 3.78
C GLY A 10 -1.91 -18.55 2.70
N ILE A 11 -0.95 -18.48 1.78
CA ILE A 11 -0.99 -17.57 0.64
C ILE A 11 -0.79 -18.41 -0.62
N TRP A 12 -1.69 -18.22 -1.57
CA TRP A 12 -1.63 -18.81 -2.90
C TRP A 12 -1.74 -17.72 -3.96
N VAL A 13 -1.03 -17.91 -5.06
CA VAL A 13 -1.05 -17.01 -6.21
C VAL A 13 -1.63 -17.76 -7.40
N THR A 14 -2.50 -17.10 -8.16
CA THR A 14 -2.94 -17.53 -9.48
C THR A 14 -2.44 -16.53 -10.53
N TYR A 15 -2.22 -17.02 -11.74
CA TYR A 15 -1.82 -16.28 -12.91
C TYR A 15 -2.58 -16.79 -14.15
N SER A 16 -2.65 -15.98 -15.20
CA SER A 16 -3.21 -16.35 -16.50
C SER A 16 -2.15 -16.08 -17.57
N ASP A 17 -1.84 -17.11 -18.35
CA ASP A 17 -1.02 -16.94 -19.54
C ASP A 17 -1.93 -16.41 -20.66
N LYS A 18 -1.64 -15.19 -21.15
CA LYS A 18 -2.16 -14.60 -22.42
C LYS A 18 -3.49 -13.80 -22.37
N ASN A 19 -3.75 -13.02 -21.32
CA ASN A 19 -4.97 -12.19 -21.22
C ASN A 19 -6.27 -13.00 -21.45
N THR A 20 -6.24 -14.29 -21.13
CA THR A 20 -7.42 -15.16 -21.25
C THR A 20 -8.14 -15.25 -19.91
N GLU A 21 -9.41 -15.64 -19.95
CA GLU A 21 -10.17 -15.97 -18.74
C GLU A 21 -9.71 -17.30 -18.08
N ASN A 22 -8.73 -18.00 -18.67
CA ASN A 22 -8.20 -19.24 -18.12
C ASN A 22 -7.08 -18.95 -17.10
N TRP A 23 -7.39 -19.18 -15.84
CA TRP A 23 -6.42 -19.11 -14.74
C TRP A 23 -5.80 -20.48 -14.49
N ASN A 24 -4.52 -20.49 -14.09
CA ASN A 24 -3.90 -21.68 -13.56
C ASN A 24 -4.54 -22.10 -12.22
N GLY A 25 -4.22 -23.31 -11.76
CA GLY A 25 -4.52 -23.70 -10.37
C GLY A 25 -3.68 -22.89 -9.37
N PRO A 26 -4.14 -22.75 -8.11
CA PRO A 26 -3.43 -21.96 -7.10
C PRO A 26 -2.01 -22.50 -6.84
N VAL A 27 -1.01 -21.63 -7.00
CA VAL A 27 0.39 -21.90 -6.68
C VAL A 27 0.65 -21.47 -5.24
N LYS A 28 1.14 -22.40 -4.43
CA LYS A 28 1.44 -22.15 -3.02
C LYS A 28 2.66 -21.24 -2.86
N VAL A 29 2.50 -20.16 -2.09
CA VAL A 29 3.61 -19.38 -1.51
C VAL A 29 3.92 -19.92 -0.11
N VAL A 30 2.89 -20.08 0.72
CA VAL A 30 2.97 -20.68 2.05
C VAL A 30 1.63 -21.35 2.40
N ASP A 31 1.67 -22.45 3.15
CA ASP A 31 0.47 -23.19 3.56
C ASP A 31 0.71 -23.84 4.94
N HIS A 32 -0.13 -23.50 5.90
CA HIS A 32 -0.15 -24.10 7.23
C HIS A 32 -1.23 -25.17 7.29
N ASP A 33 -0.86 -26.39 6.90
CA ASP A 33 -1.82 -27.49 6.79
C ASP A 33 -2.46 -27.84 8.14
N ASN A 34 -3.79 -27.88 8.17
CA ASN A 34 -4.61 -28.15 9.35
C ASN A 34 -4.31 -27.21 10.54
N SER A 35 -3.81 -26.01 10.27
CA SER A 35 -3.53 -24.99 11.27
C SER A 35 -4.06 -23.61 10.85
N LEU A 36 -4.54 -22.85 11.83
CA LEU A 36 -4.82 -21.42 11.68
C LEU A 36 -3.62 -20.56 12.16
N ARG A 37 -2.54 -21.23 12.58
CA ARG A 37 -1.35 -20.59 13.13
C ARG A 37 -0.07 -21.14 12.48
N PRO A 38 0.89 -20.28 12.13
CA PRO A 38 0.76 -18.82 12.15
C PRO A 38 -0.29 -18.36 11.12
N HIS A 39 -0.83 -17.15 11.32
CA HIS A 39 -1.82 -16.54 10.43
C HIS A 39 -1.11 -15.57 9.48
N GLU A 40 -1.28 -15.78 8.18
CA GLU A 40 -0.75 -14.90 7.14
C GLU A 40 -1.81 -13.87 6.75
N ASP A 41 -1.48 -12.59 6.82
CA ASP A 41 -2.40 -11.51 6.48
C ASP A 41 -1.72 -10.42 5.64
N LYS A 42 -2.55 -9.68 4.92
CA LYS A 42 -2.16 -8.52 4.09
C LYS A 42 -1.03 -8.83 3.10
N PRO A 43 -1.18 -9.87 2.24
CA PRO A 43 -0.18 -10.18 1.22
C PRO A 43 -0.24 -9.20 0.06
N TRP A 44 0.77 -8.33 -0.06
CA TRP A 44 0.95 -7.49 -1.24
C TRP A 44 2.02 -8.05 -2.15
N MET A 45 1.77 -7.95 -3.44
CA MET A 45 2.66 -8.47 -4.47
C MET A 45 2.93 -7.42 -5.55
N ILE A 46 4.10 -7.56 -6.18
CA ILE A 46 4.49 -6.78 -7.34
C ILE A 46 5.22 -7.68 -8.34
N THR A 47 5.08 -7.39 -9.63
CA THR A 47 5.92 -7.98 -10.68
C THR A 47 6.95 -6.95 -11.11
N ASP A 48 8.20 -7.38 -11.28
CA ASP A 48 9.22 -6.52 -11.85
C ASP A 48 8.94 -6.25 -13.33
N ASN A 49 8.37 -5.08 -13.60
CA ASN A 49 8.04 -4.64 -14.95
C ASN A 49 9.06 -3.63 -15.51
N ALA A 50 10.15 -3.36 -14.79
CA ALA A 50 11.14 -2.38 -15.25
C ALA A 50 11.81 -2.86 -16.54
N ALA A 51 11.79 -2.02 -17.58
CA ALA A 51 12.27 -2.38 -18.91
C ALA A 51 13.76 -2.78 -18.93
N THR A 52 14.56 -2.20 -18.04
CA THR A 52 16.00 -2.43 -17.93
C THR A 52 16.39 -3.43 -16.85
N SER A 53 15.44 -3.94 -16.07
CA SER A 53 15.77 -4.84 -14.97
C SER A 53 16.27 -6.19 -15.50
N PRO A 54 17.38 -6.73 -14.97
CA PRO A 54 17.79 -8.11 -15.27
C PRO A 54 16.82 -9.15 -14.68
N ASN A 55 15.94 -8.72 -13.77
CA ASN A 55 14.97 -9.55 -13.04
C ASN A 55 13.54 -9.36 -13.56
N LYS A 56 13.37 -8.73 -14.72
CA LYS A 56 12.05 -8.47 -15.31
C LYS A 56 11.21 -9.75 -15.39
N GLY A 57 9.99 -9.69 -14.89
CA GLY A 57 9.06 -10.81 -14.80
C GLY A 57 9.13 -11.61 -13.49
N ASN A 58 10.12 -11.34 -12.63
CA ASN A 58 10.10 -11.87 -11.27
C ASN A 58 8.91 -11.29 -10.49
N VAL A 59 8.34 -12.11 -9.62
CA VAL A 59 7.22 -11.73 -8.75
C VAL A 59 7.71 -11.70 -7.31
N TYR A 60 7.40 -10.63 -6.60
CA TYR A 60 7.78 -10.42 -5.20
C TYR A 60 6.54 -10.26 -4.35
N ILE A 61 6.48 -10.97 -3.23
CA ILE A 61 5.36 -10.95 -2.32
C ILE A 61 5.85 -10.79 -0.88
N ALA A 62 5.21 -9.89 -0.15
CA ALA A 62 5.47 -9.64 1.26
C ALA A 62 4.16 -9.53 2.03
N TRP A 63 4.18 -9.93 3.30
CA TRP A 63 2.99 -10.01 4.13
C TRP A 63 3.36 -9.98 5.61
N THR A 64 2.34 -9.79 6.45
CA THR A 64 2.48 -9.94 7.89
C THR A 64 2.12 -11.35 8.30
N ARG A 65 3.03 -11.98 9.04
CA ARG A 65 2.78 -13.23 9.74
C ARG A 65 2.50 -12.93 11.21
N PHE A 66 1.39 -13.45 11.72
CA PHE A 66 1.04 -13.44 13.13
C PHE A 66 1.27 -14.84 13.70
N ASP A 67 2.03 -14.97 14.78
CA ASP A 67 2.11 -16.26 15.50
C ASP A 67 0.71 -16.71 15.98
N ALA A 68 -0.10 -15.74 16.42
CA ALA A 68 -1.49 -15.91 16.78
C ALA A 68 -2.28 -14.62 16.55
N TYR A 69 -3.11 -14.53 15.49
CA TYR A 69 -3.93 -13.34 15.24
C TYR A 69 -4.87 -13.03 16.42
N TYR A 70 -4.85 -11.78 16.91
CA TYR A 70 -5.46 -11.34 18.18
C TYR A 70 -4.99 -12.14 19.40
N GLY A 71 -3.76 -12.63 19.37
CA GLY A 71 -3.13 -13.37 20.46
C GLY A 71 -2.92 -12.49 21.68
N ALA A 72 -3.34 -12.99 22.85
CA ALA A 72 -3.21 -12.28 24.13
C ALA A 72 -1.93 -12.64 24.88
N THR A 73 -1.10 -13.57 24.37
CA THR A 73 0.12 -13.98 25.08
C THR A 73 1.27 -13.03 24.74
N PRO A 74 2.10 -12.64 25.73
CA PRO A 74 3.18 -11.67 25.52
C PRO A 74 4.34 -12.19 24.66
N TYR A 75 4.31 -13.47 24.28
CA TYR A 75 5.34 -14.09 23.43
C TYR A 75 4.90 -14.23 21.97
N ASP A 76 3.61 -14.07 21.66
CA ASP A 76 3.12 -14.08 20.28
C ASP A 76 3.59 -12.80 19.58
N SER A 77 4.21 -12.96 18.40
CA SER A 77 4.79 -11.85 17.65
C SER A 77 4.24 -11.78 16.22
N THR A 78 4.23 -10.55 15.68
CA THR A 78 4.11 -10.33 14.25
C THR A 78 5.47 -10.12 13.61
N GLN A 79 5.64 -10.63 12.39
CA GLN A 79 6.84 -10.42 11.59
C GLN A 79 6.49 -10.18 10.12
N ILE A 80 7.36 -9.44 9.40
CA ILE A 80 7.22 -9.30 7.95
C ILE A 80 7.95 -10.44 7.27
N PHE A 81 7.23 -11.19 6.45
CA PHE A 81 7.76 -12.27 5.62
C PHE A 81 7.80 -11.87 4.16
N PHE A 82 8.69 -12.54 3.42
CA PHE A 82 8.90 -12.33 2.00
C PHE A 82 9.10 -13.67 1.28
N SER A 83 8.65 -13.72 0.03
CA SER A 83 8.99 -14.75 -0.93
C SER A 83 9.05 -14.13 -2.33
N ARG A 84 9.71 -14.83 -3.25
CA ARG A 84 9.81 -14.42 -4.65
C ARG A 84 9.60 -15.62 -5.57
N SER A 85 9.19 -15.31 -6.79
CA SER A 85 9.18 -16.22 -7.93
C SER A 85 10.10 -15.66 -9.00
N THR A 86 10.95 -16.51 -9.57
CA THR A 86 11.82 -16.17 -10.70
C THR A 86 11.38 -16.86 -12.00
N ASP A 87 10.16 -17.41 -12.03
CA ASP A 87 9.60 -18.16 -13.15
C ASP A 87 8.19 -17.68 -13.55
N GLY A 88 7.84 -16.44 -13.20
CA GLY A 88 6.58 -15.81 -13.55
C GLY A 88 5.39 -16.23 -12.67
N GLY A 89 5.64 -16.62 -11.41
CA GLY A 89 4.63 -17.05 -10.45
C GLY A 89 4.30 -18.55 -10.51
N LYS A 90 5.11 -19.37 -11.20
CA LYS A 90 4.89 -20.83 -11.30
C LYS A 90 5.35 -21.56 -10.05
N THR A 91 6.44 -21.10 -9.46
CA THR A 91 6.94 -21.55 -8.16
C THR A 91 7.43 -20.36 -7.35
N PHE A 92 7.43 -20.51 -6.02
CA PHE A 92 7.91 -19.49 -5.08
C PHE A 92 8.99 -20.08 -4.17
N ASP A 93 10.00 -19.27 -3.87
CA ASP A 93 11.04 -19.61 -2.90
C ASP A 93 10.43 -19.84 -1.51
N SER A 94 11.10 -20.64 -0.67
CA SER A 94 10.68 -20.82 0.71
C SER A 94 10.64 -19.46 1.44
N PRO A 95 9.53 -19.15 2.14
CA PRO A 95 9.35 -17.83 2.72
C PRO A 95 10.30 -17.60 3.89
N TYR A 96 10.83 -16.39 4.02
CA TYR A 96 11.71 -16.02 5.13
C TYR A 96 11.35 -14.65 5.72
N ARG A 97 11.67 -14.47 7.00
CA ARG A 97 11.44 -13.22 7.73
C ARG A 97 12.42 -12.15 7.26
N ILE A 98 11.92 -10.95 6.94
CA ILE A 98 12.73 -9.79 6.58
C ILE A 98 12.76 -8.70 7.66
N SER A 99 11.81 -8.67 8.60
CA SER A 99 11.86 -7.72 9.71
C SER A 99 12.95 -8.11 10.71
N ASP A 100 13.78 -7.14 11.11
CA ASP A 100 14.76 -7.34 12.18
C ASP A 100 14.05 -7.33 13.54
N ILE A 101 12.97 -6.54 13.67
CA ILE A 101 12.16 -6.39 14.88
C ILE A 101 10.72 -6.81 14.60
N GLY A 102 10.14 -7.57 15.53
CA GLY A 102 8.74 -8.02 15.45
C GLY A 102 7.81 -7.07 16.19
N GLY A 103 6.53 -7.17 15.89
CA GLY A 103 5.46 -6.51 16.63
C GLY A 103 4.72 -7.47 17.56
N ASP A 104 3.67 -6.97 18.22
CA ASP A 104 2.68 -7.83 18.88
C ASP A 104 1.64 -8.36 17.90
N CYS A 105 0.70 -9.20 18.35
CA CYS A 105 -0.34 -9.78 17.49
C CYS A 105 -1.72 -9.15 17.68
N LYS A 106 -1.79 -7.87 18.09
CA LYS A 106 -3.07 -7.23 18.42
C LYS A 106 -3.77 -6.59 17.21
N ASP A 107 -3.10 -6.51 16.06
CA ASP A 107 -3.59 -5.78 14.88
C ASP A 107 -3.83 -4.31 15.21
N ASP A 108 -2.80 -3.69 15.82
CA ASP A 108 -2.79 -2.31 16.32
C ASP A 108 -1.36 -1.74 16.25
N ASP A 109 -1.09 -0.52 16.70
CA ASP A 109 0.16 0.23 16.48
C ASP A 109 1.48 -0.51 16.76
N TYR A 110 1.48 -1.50 17.65
CA TYR A 110 2.64 -2.32 17.97
C TYR A 110 2.84 -3.52 17.05
N THR A 111 1.94 -3.79 16.13
CA THR A 111 2.01 -4.84 15.11
C THR A 111 2.83 -4.35 13.91
N VAL A 112 3.71 -5.20 13.36
CA VAL A 112 4.45 -4.89 12.12
C VAL A 112 3.64 -5.25 10.89
N GLU A 113 3.28 -4.26 10.07
CA GLU A 113 2.31 -4.45 9.00
C GLU A 113 2.29 -3.36 7.92
N GLY A 114 1.60 -3.59 6.81
CA GLY A 114 1.59 -2.65 5.67
C GLY A 114 2.76 -2.85 4.71
N ALA A 115 3.26 -4.09 4.57
CA ALA A 115 4.46 -4.39 3.79
C ALA A 115 4.20 -4.42 2.27
N VAL A 116 4.23 -3.26 1.61
CA VAL A 116 4.00 -3.14 0.15
C VAL A 116 5.33 -3.11 -0.63
N PRO A 117 5.68 -4.15 -1.42
CA PRO A 117 6.92 -4.17 -2.19
C PRO A 117 6.87 -3.32 -3.47
N ALA A 118 8.02 -2.79 -3.89
CA ALA A 118 8.24 -2.09 -5.15
C ALA A 118 9.58 -2.52 -5.80
N THR A 119 9.70 -2.43 -7.13
CA THR A 119 10.93 -2.81 -7.85
C THR A 119 11.63 -1.60 -8.46
N GLY A 120 12.95 -1.57 -8.41
CA GLY A 120 13.77 -0.53 -9.02
C GLY A 120 14.14 -0.85 -10.47
N PRO A 121 14.64 0.14 -11.22
CA PRO A 121 15.02 -0.03 -12.63
C PRO A 121 16.16 -1.03 -12.87
N ASN A 122 16.99 -1.31 -11.86
CA ASN A 122 18.11 -2.24 -11.96
C ASN A 122 17.81 -3.58 -11.28
N GLY A 123 16.53 -3.86 -10.97
CA GLY A 123 16.09 -5.09 -10.32
C GLY A 123 16.24 -5.06 -8.80
N GLU A 124 16.36 -3.87 -8.20
CA GLU A 124 16.27 -3.68 -6.76
C GLU A 124 14.86 -4.01 -6.25
N VAL A 125 14.73 -4.42 -4.99
CA VAL A 125 13.44 -4.55 -4.31
C VAL A 125 13.43 -3.62 -3.11
N TYR A 126 12.40 -2.79 -2.99
CA TYR A 126 12.20 -1.83 -1.92
C TYR A 126 10.92 -2.15 -1.17
N ILE A 127 10.95 -2.06 0.15
CA ILE A 127 9.77 -2.32 0.96
C ILE A 127 9.79 -1.50 2.25
N ALA A 128 8.63 -0.96 2.58
CA ALA A 128 8.38 -0.27 3.84
C ALA A 128 7.17 -0.88 4.55
N TRP A 129 7.12 -0.75 5.87
CA TRP A 129 6.01 -1.19 6.72
C TRP A 129 5.93 -0.33 7.98
N SER A 130 4.75 -0.32 8.61
CA SER A 130 4.51 0.27 9.92
C SER A 130 4.87 -0.72 11.03
N GLY A 131 5.21 -0.20 12.21
CA GLY A 131 5.38 -1.03 13.40
C GLY A 131 5.77 -0.21 14.64
N PRO A 132 6.23 -0.88 15.71
CA PRO A 132 6.48 -0.23 17.00
C PRO A 132 7.62 0.80 16.98
N ARG A 133 8.41 0.84 15.90
CA ARG A 133 9.49 1.83 15.68
C ARG A 133 9.08 2.98 14.75
N GLY A 134 7.83 3.03 14.33
CA GLY A 134 7.34 3.90 13.28
C GLY A 134 7.42 3.26 11.89
N LEU A 135 7.64 4.11 10.88
CA LEU A 135 7.75 3.70 9.48
C LEU A 135 9.15 3.18 9.21
N VAL A 136 9.27 1.90 8.86
CA VAL A 136 10.53 1.21 8.62
C VAL A 136 10.68 0.89 7.13
N PHE A 137 11.92 0.89 6.64
CA PHE A 137 12.27 0.61 5.25
C PHE A 137 13.46 -0.37 5.17
N LYS A 138 13.41 -1.27 4.19
CA LYS A 138 14.54 -2.11 3.76
C LYS A 138 14.61 -2.17 2.24
N LYS A 139 15.81 -2.51 1.74
CA LYS A 139 16.03 -2.77 0.32
C LYS A 139 16.81 -4.05 0.10
N SER A 140 16.67 -4.61 -1.09
CA SER A 140 17.47 -5.69 -1.64
C SER A 140 18.08 -5.24 -2.97
N LEU A 141 19.34 -5.60 -3.18
CA LEU A 141 20.07 -5.36 -4.43
C LEU A 141 20.35 -6.67 -5.18
N ASP A 142 19.82 -7.79 -4.69
CA ASP A 142 20.03 -9.14 -5.21
C ASP A 142 18.69 -9.84 -5.52
N ALA A 143 17.72 -9.07 -6.02
CA ALA A 143 16.41 -9.56 -6.42
C ALA A 143 15.62 -10.22 -5.26
N GLY A 144 15.81 -9.77 -4.02
CA GLY A 144 15.13 -10.31 -2.84
C GLY A 144 15.75 -11.58 -2.27
N VAL A 145 17.03 -11.91 -2.52
CA VAL A 145 17.73 -12.97 -1.75
C VAL A 145 18.02 -12.48 -0.34
N THR A 146 18.55 -11.27 -0.22
CA THR A 146 18.87 -10.65 1.06
C THR A 146 18.37 -9.21 1.10
N PHE A 147 18.08 -8.74 2.32
CA PHE A 147 17.73 -7.35 2.59
C PHE A 147 18.77 -6.70 3.51
N THR A 148 18.89 -5.37 3.43
CA THR A 148 19.75 -4.54 4.31
C THR A 148 19.39 -4.67 5.80
N LYS A 149 19.91 -3.82 6.69
CA LYS A 149 19.30 -3.64 8.02
C LYS A 149 18.10 -2.71 7.94
N GLU A 150 17.19 -2.83 8.92
CA GLU A 150 16.06 -1.91 9.07
C GLU A 150 16.52 -0.46 9.20
N LYS A 151 15.92 0.42 8.40
CA LYS A 151 16.05 1.87 8.51
C LYS A 151 14.73 2.48 8.94
N VAL A 152 14.71 3.17 10.07
CA VAL A 152 13.54 3.96 10.48
C VAL A 152 13.51 5.25 9.68
N LEU A 153 12.42 5.50 8.95
CA LEU A 153 12.22 6.69 8.14
C LEU A 153 11.62 7.85 8.92
N THR A 154 10.72 7.53 9.86
CA THR A 154 10.02 8.48 10.74
C THR A 154 9.23 7.72 11.80
N GLU A 155 8.92 8.39 12.91
CA GLU A 155 7.85 7.98 13.81
C GLU A 155 6.48 8.11 13.10
N LEU A 156 5.51 7.29 13.51
CA LEU A 156 4.11 7.35 13.08
C LEU A 156 3.30 8.01 14.20
N VAL A 157 3.08 9.32 14.08
CA VAL A 157 2.38 10.09 15.13
C VAL A 157 0.90 9.71 15.13
N GLY A 158 0.36 9.36 16.29
CA GLY A 158 -1.00 8.83 16.40
C GLY A 158 -1.11 7.33 16.10
N GLY A 159 -0.03 6.69 15.65
CA GLY A 159 -0.05 5.28 15.27
C GLY A 159 -0.36 5.04 13.80
N TRP A 160 -0.42 3.77 13.39
CA TRP A 160 -0.94 3.40 12.08
C TRP A 160 -2.41 2.98 12.14
N ASN A 161 -2.94 2.61 13.30
CA ASN A 161 -4.35 2.34 13.51
C ASN A 161 -5.06 3.65 13.87
N ILE A 162 -5.84 4.19 12.92
CA ILE A 162 -6.37 5.55 12.99
C ILE A 162 -7.89 5.49 13.25
N ASP A 163 -8.38 6.23 14.25
CA ASP A 163 -9.83 6.35 14.47
C ASP A 163 -10.41 7.47 13.61
N ILE A 164 -11.34 7.11 12.73
CA ILE A 164 -12.04 8.05 11.85
C ILE A 164 -13.54 7.91 12.13
N GLU A 165 -14.20 9.00 12.52
CA GLU A 165 -15.63 9.00 12.82
C GLU A 165 -16.44 8.39 11.66
N GLY A 166 -17.37 7.47 11.94
CA GLY A 166 -18.18 6.81 10.91
C GLY A 166 -17.47 5.72 10.10
N ILE A 167 -16.19 5.42 10.37
CA ILE A 167 -15.45 4.31 9.75
C ILE A 167 -15.20 3.23 10.81
N PHE A 168 -15.52 1.97 10.47
CA PHE A 168 -15.38 0.84 11.40
C PHE A 168 -13.93 0.64 11.89
N ARG A 169 -12.98 0.65 10.97
CA ARG A 169 -11.53 0.63 11.23
C ARG A 169 -10.79 1.31 10.10
N CYS A 170 -9.70 2.01 10.40
CA CYS A 170 -8.88 2.69 9.40
C CYS A 170 -7.39 2.50 9.71
N ASN A 171 -6.59 2.38 8.65
CA ASN A 171 -5.14 2.25 8.76
C ASN A 171 -4.43 3.35 7.96
N GLY A 172 -3.24 3.71 8.41
CA GLY A 172 -2.29 4.59 7.74
C GLY A 172 -1.10 3.85 7.15
N PHE A 173 -1.30 2.61 6.68
CA PHE A 173 -0.19 1.78 6.19
C PHE A 173 0.60 2.43 5.06
N PRO A 174 1.91 2.16 4.98
CA PRO A 174 2.73 2.72 3.94
C PRO A 174 2.56 2.00 2.60
N VAL A 175 2.61 2.77 1.52
CA VAL A 175 2.67 2.28 0.15
C VAL A 175 4.01 2.69 -0.44
N THR A 176 4.83 1.69 -0.81
CA THR A 176 6.10 1.91 -1.49
C THR A 176 5.91 1.84 -3.00
N LYS A 177 6.46 2.81 -3.75
CA LYS A 177 6.55 2.78 -5.22
C LYS A 177 7.88 3.36 -5.69
N THR A 178 8.18 3.16 -6.96
CA THR A 178 9.40 3.62 -7.63
C THR A 178 9.07 4.32 -8.94
N ASP A 179 9.90 5.28 -9.33
CA ASP A 179 9.85 5.85 -10.67
C ASP A 179 10.59 4.94 -11.67
N LEU A 180 9.83 4.31 -12.57
CA LEU A 180 10.36 3.47 -13.63
C LEU A 180 10.42 4.17 -15.00
N SER A 181 10.03 5.45 -15.06
CA SER A 181 10.09 6.24 -16.28
C SER A 181 11.53 6.55 -16.70
N ASP A 182 11.69 7.06 -17.92
CA ASP A 182 12.96 7.63 -18.38
C ASP A 182 13.10 9.13 -18.01
N GLY A 183 12.26 9.61 -17.08
CA GLY A 183 12.25 10.98 -16.60
C GLY A 183 13.42 11.32 -15.65
N PRO A 184 13.52 12.60 -15.22
CA PRO A 184 14.63 13.08 -14.39
C PRO A 184 14.65 12.49 -12.97
N HIS A 185 13.58 11.81 -12.55
CA HIS A 185 13.45 11.20 -11.23
C HIS A 185 13.51 9.67 -11.27
N ARG A 186 13.87 9.07 -12.40
CA ARG A 186 14.05 7.63 -12.58
C ARG A 186 14.82 6.99 -11.43
N GLY A 187 14.30 5.88 -10.91
CA GLY A 187 14.86 5.14 -9.78
C GLY A 187 14.58 5.76 -8.41
N SER A 188 13.86 6.89 -8.35
CA SER A 188 13.39 7.42 -7.07
C SER A 188 12.49 6.42 -6.36
N VAL A 189 12.67 6.29 -5.05
CA VAL A 189 11.80 5.50 -4.19
C VAL A 189 10.87 6.45 -3.45
N TYR A 190 9.60 6.09 -3.37
CA TYR A 190 8.54 6.86 -2.72
C TYR A 190 7.88 6.00 -1.66
N VAL A 191 7.62 6.58 -0.49
CA VAL A 191 6.79 5.98 0.55
C VAL A 191 5.69 6.95 0.92
N ASN A 192 4.44 6.53 0.72
CA ASN A 192 3.21 7.27 1.03
C ASN A 192 2.55 6.63 2.27
N TRP A 193 2.04 7.42 3.23
CA TRP A 193 1.31 6.91 4.41
C TRP A 193 0.37 7.97 4.98
N ILE A 194 -0.42 7.64 6.01
CA ILE A 194 -1.21 8.59 6.82
C ILE A 194 -0.63 8.64 8.23
N ASP A 195 -0.54 9.83 8.83
CA ASP A 195 -0.38 9.97 10.29
C ASP A 195 -0.94 11.31 10.81
N GLU A 196 -0.94 11.51 12.13
CA GLU A 196 -1.64 12.61 12.79
C GLU A 196 -0.71 13.74 13.27
N ARG A 197 0.48 13.89 12.67
CA ARG A 197 1.49 14.84 13.18
C ARG A 197 1.06 16.32 13.15
N ASN A 198 0.02 16.64 12.39
CA ASN A 198 -0.55 17.99 12.30
C ASN A 198 -1.84 18.12 13.12
N GLY A 199 -2.06 17.23 14.10
CA GLY A 199 -3.22 17.25 15.00
C GLY A 199 -4.48 16.59 14.44
N ASP A 200 -4.45 16.21 13.17
CA ASP A 200 -5.48 15.48 12.43
C ASP A 200 -4.79 14.57 11.39
N PRO A 201 -5.46 13.48 10.94
CA PRO A 201 -4.85 12.52 10.03
C PRO A 201 -4.69 13.12 8.63
N ASP A 202 -3.44 13.14 8.18
CA ASP A 202 -3.00 13.77 6.93
C ASP A 202 -2.29 12.77 6.03
N VAL A 203 -2.30 13.00 4.72
CA VAL A 203 -1.58 12.17 3.74
C VAL A 203 -0.16 12.69 3.57
N PHE A 204 0.82 11.81 3.75
CA PHE A 204 2.24 12.15 3.62
C PHE A 204 2.96 11.34 2.54
N LEU A 205 4.06 11.93 2.09
CA LEU A 205 5.07 11.31 1.23
C LEU A 205 6.48 11.60 1.76
N LYS A 206 7.37 10.63 1.62
CA LYS A 206 8.82 10.82 1.59
C LYS A 206 9.37 10.15 0.34
N TYR A 207 10.40 10.77 -0.23
CA TYR A 207 11.12 10.19 -1.36
C TYR A 207 12.61 10.09 -1.10
N SER A 208 13.25 9.18 -1.81
CA SER A 208 14.70 9.01 -1.89
C SER A 208 15.15 9.05 -3.34
N ARG A 209 16.29 9.70 -3.61
CA ARG A 209 16.91 9.79 -4.94
C ARG A 209 18.14 8.91 -5.12
N ASP A 210 18.55 8.22 -4.06
CA ASP A 210 19.79 7.44 -3.98
C ASP A 210 19.50 6.01 -3.51
N GLY A 211 18.34 5.47 -3.89
CA GLY A 211 17.95 4.09 -3.59
C GLY A 211 17.76 3.81 -2.10
N GLY A 212 17.25 4.77 -1.34
CA GLY A 212 16.91 4.65 0.07
C GLY A 212 18.00 5.06 1.07
N GLU A 213 19.13 5.61 0.60
CA GLU A 213 20.25 6.03 1.46
C GLU A 213 20.00 7.37 2.16
N THR A 214 19.37 8.31 1.49
CA THR A 214 18.86 9.55 2.08
C THR A 214 17.42 9.78 1.68
N TRP A 215 16.69 10.52 2.51
CA TRP A 215 15.26 10.75 2.35
C TRP A 215 14.94 12.22 2.51
N SER A 216 13.93 12.68 1.78
CA SER A 216 13.38 14.02 1.89
C SER A 216 12.85 14.30 3.31
N LYS A 217 12.56 15.58 3.59
CA LYS A 217 11.60 15.92 4.65
C LYS A 217 10.22 15.34 4.33
N HIS A 218 9.34 15.33 5.32
CA HIS A 218 7.94 14.98 5.12
C HIS A 218 7.27 15.97 4.16
N ILE A 219 6.58 15.44 3.15
CA ILE A 219 5.77 16.22 2.21
C ILE A 219 4.32 15.91 2.51
N ARG A 220 3.53 16.92 2.89
CA ARG A 220 2.07 16.80 3.02
C ARG A 220 1.45 16.86 1.62
N VAL A 221 0.56 15.91 1.33
CA VAL A 221 -0.02 15.69 -0.01
C VAL A 221 -1.32 16.46 -0.17
N ASN A 222 -2.16 16.45 0.87
CA ASN A 222 -3.36 17.29 0.95
C ASN A 222 -3.00 18.75 1.28
N ASP A 223 -3.87 19.68 0.86
CA ASP A 223 -3.62 21.12 0.86
C ASP A 223 -4.67 21.96 1.64
N ASP A 224 -5.49 21.32 2.47
CA ASP A 224 -6.35 22.02 3.43
C ASP A 224 -5.53 22.58 4.61
N PRO A 225 -6.05 23.50 5.45
CA PRO A 225 -5.29 24.04 6.58
C PRO A 225 -4.83 22.95 7.56
N ILE A 226 -3.66 23.11 8.19
CA ILE A 226 -3.23 22.23 9.29
C ILE A 226 -4.01 22.54 10.58
N PHE A 227 -4.10 21.58 11.50
CA PHE A 227 -4.79 21.71 12.79
C PHE A 227 -6.26 22.14 12.65
N ASN A 228 -6.94 21.66 11.60
CA ASN A 228 -8.32 22.03 11.30
C ASN A 228 -9.32 20.93 11.71
N GLY A 229 -8.82 19.80 12.22
CA GLY A 229 -9.64 18.67 12.64
C GLY A 229 -10.31 17.94 11.49
N LYS A 230 -9.81 18.10 10.25
CA LYS A 230 -10.34 17.43 9.06
C LYS A 230 -9.51 16.19 8.78
N ALA A 231 -10.21 15.11 8.47
CA ALA A 231 -9.56 13.83 8.25
C ALA A 231 -9.29 13.57 6.77
N GLN A 232 -8.07 13.15 6.47
CA GLN A 232 -7.70 12.44 5.25
C GLN A 232 -7.25 11.03 5.60
N PHE A 233 -7.84 10.04 4.93
CA PHE A 233 -7.72 8.64 5.35
C PHE A 233 -7.78 7.68 4.17
N PHE A 234 -7.29 6.46 4.39
CA PHE A 234 -6.95 5.44 3.39
C PHE A 234 -6.26 6.01 2.15
N THR A 235 -4.96 5.79 2.02
CA THR A 235 -4.18 6.28 0.89
C THR A 235 -3.69 5.14 0.01
N TRP A 236 -3.55 5.41 -1.28
CA TRP A 236 -2.76 4.59 -2.19
C TRP A 236 -2.02 5.44 -3.20
N MET A 237 -0.92 4.92 -3.73
CA MET A 237 -0.05 5.63 -4.66
C MET A 237 0.30 4.78 -5.89
N ALA A 238 0.35 5.44 -7.04
CA ALA A 238 0.94 4.95 -8.28
C ALA A 238 1.97 5.95 -8.80
N VAL A 239 3.02 5.45 -9.42
CA VAL A 239 3.95 6.27 -10.20
C VAL A 239 3.82 5.83 -11.64
N ASP A 240 3.49 6.77 -12.52
CA ASP A 240 3.28 6.47 -13.93
C ASP A 240 4.64 6.12 -14.56
N PRO A 241 4.83 4.89 -15.07
CA PRO A 241 6.12 4.46 -15.61
C PRO A 241 6.46 5.12 -16.95
N VAL A 242 5.59 5.95 -17.52
CA VAL A 242 5.82 6.65 -18.78
C VAL A 242 6.30 8.09 -18.54
N ASP A 243 5.62 8.84 -17.67
CA ASP A 243 5.92 10.26 -17.44
C ASP A 243 6.51 10.58 -16.06
N GLY A 244 6.63 9.59 -15.17
CA GLY A 244 7.19 9.73 -13.83
C GLY A 244 6.28 10.48 -12.85
N SER A 245 5.02 10.78 -13.23
CA SER A 245 4.08 11.46 -12.35
C SER A 245 3.70 10.59 -11.14
N VAL A 246 3.70 11.21 -9.97
CA VAL A 246 3.27 10.55 -8.72
C VAL A 246 1.80 10.88 -8.49
N ASN A 247 0.96 9.85 -8.38
CA ASN A 247 -0.49 9.95 -8.30
C ASN A 247 -0.97 9.27 -7.01
N ILE A 248 -1.62 10.00 -6.12
CA ILE A 248 -2.02 9.54 -4.79
C ILE A 248 -3.53 9.75 -4.62
N ALA A 249 -4.27 8.68 -4.37
CA ALA A 249 -5.70 8.73 -4.09
C ALA A 249 -5.97 8.55 -2.59
N TYR A 250 -6.93 9.30 -2.06
CA TYR A 250 -7.31 9.26 -0.65
C TYR A 250 -8.73 9.80 -0.43
N TYR A 251 -9.35 9.41 0.68
CA TYR A 251 -10.61 9.99 1.15
C TYR A 251 -10.34 11.27 1.94
N ASP A 252 -11.26 12.23 1.86
CA ASP A 252 -11.05 13.58 2.39
C ASP A 252 -12.34 14.18 2.94
N ARG A 253 -12.25 14.79 4.13
CA ARG A 253 -13.35 15.48 4.80
C ARG A 253 -13.15 16.99 4.96
N ARG A 254 -12.20 17.60 4.24
CA ARG A 254 -11.89 19.05 4.32
C ARG A 254 -13.11 19.95 4.17
N ASN A 255 -14.12 19.51 3.42
CA ASN A 255 -15.34 20.26 3.13
C ASN A 255 -16.55 19.88 4.00
N SER A 256 -16.38 19.02 5.01
CA SER A 256 -17.46 18.60 5.89
C SER A 256 -17.14 18.78 7.38
N ASN A 257 -18.17 18.97 8.19
CA ASN A 257 -18.13 18.95 9.66
C ASN A 257 -18.75 17.67 10.24
N ASP A 258 -19.18 16.73 9.40
CA ASP A 258 -19.73 15.43 9.78
C ASP A 258 -18.98 14.31 9.03
N THR A 259 -19.58 13.12 8.95
CA THR A 259 -18.95 11.96 8.29
C THR A 259 -19.00 12.01 6.76
N THR A 260 -19.55 13.07 6.15
CA THR A 260 -19.57 13.25 4.69
C THR A 260 -18.15 13.23 4.16
N THR A 261 -17.92 12.25 3.30
CA THR A 261 -16.61 11.92 2.76
C THR A 261 -16.59 12.18 1.26
N GLU A 262 -15.49 12.78 0.80
CA GLU A 262 -15.15 13.01 -0.60
C GLU A 262 -13.90 12.22 -0.96
N ILE A 263 -13.55 12.18 -2.25
CA ILE A 263 -12.37 11.46 -2.74
C ILE A 263 -11.54 12.40 -3.60
N TYR A 264 -10.23 12.37 -3.41
CA TYR A 264 -9.27 13.21 -4.12
C TYR A 264 -8.19 12.37 -4.78
N LEU A 265 -7.69 12.89 -5.90
CA LEU A 265 -6.46 12.44 -6.54
C LEU A 265 -5.45 13.59 -6.50
N ALA A 266 -4.37 13.44 -5.75
CA ALA A 266 -3.24 14.36 -5.78
C ALA A 266 -2.23 13.89 -6.84
N ARG A 267 -1.84 14.78 -7.75
CA ARG A 267 -0.86 14.50 -8.81
C ARG A 267 0.34 15.43 -8.72
N SER A 268 1.54 14.85 -8.73
CA SER A 268 2.82 15.54 -8.76
C SER A 268 3.55 15.30 -10.08
N LEU A 269 4.19 16.34 -10.60
CA LEU A 269 4.99 16.32 -11.83
C LEU A 269 6.47 16.66 -11.57
N ASP A 270 6.84 16.90 -10.31
CA ASP A 270 8.19 17.31 -9.88
C ASP A 270 8.84 16.27 -8.96
N GLY A 271 8.44 15.00 -9.13
CA GLY A 271 8.94 13.88 -8.34
C GLY A 271 8.44 13.90 -6.90
N GLY A 272 7.19 14.31 -6.65
CA GLY A 272 6.59 14.30 -5.31
C GLY A 272 7.05 15.44 -4.40
N GLN A 273 7.52 16.56 -4.94
CA GLN A 273 7.87 17.75 -4.14
C GLN A 273 6.64 18.63 -3.90
N THR A 274 5.79 18.79 -4.90
CA THR A 274 4.51 19.49 -4.82
C THR A 274 3.39 18.69 -5.47
N PHE A 275 2.15 18.96 -5.06
CA PHE A 275 0.97 18.24 -5.52
C PHE A 275 -0.13 19.21 -5.95
N THR A 276 -0.86 18.85 -7.01
CA THR A 276 -2.16 19.44 -7.35
C THR A 276 -3.25 18.48 -6.94
N ASN A 277 -4.18 18.93 -6.10
CA ASN A 277 -5.28 18.12 -5.56
C ASN A 277 -6.50 18.21 -6.50
N HIS A 278 -6.94 17.07 -7.05
CA HIS A 278 -8.11 16.96 -7.93
C HIS A 278 -9.25 16.26 -7.19
N LYS A 279 -10.31 17.00 -6.86
CA LYS A 279 -11.54 16.41 -6.33
C LYS A 279 -12.22 15.55 -7.38
N LEU A 280 -12.64 14.35 -7.04
CA LEU A 280 -13.45 13.48 -7.90
C LEU A 280 -14.92 13.96 -7.92
N SER A 281 -15.17 15.12 -8.53
CA SER A 281 -16.46 15.84 -8.46
C SER A 281 -17.67 15.11 -9.06
N LYS A 282 -17.44 14.08 -9.89
CA LYS A 282 -18.50 13.22 -10.43
C LYS A 282 -18.99 12.17 -9.42
N ILE A 283 -18.22 11.91 -8.37
CA ILE A 283 -18.62 11.05 -7.26
C ILE A 283 -19.35 11.93 -6.25
N LYS A 284 -20.60 11.58 -5.94
CA LYS A 284 -21.35 12.31 -4.92
C LYS A 284 -20.71 12.07 -3.55
N PRO A 285 -20.52 13.11 -2.73
CA PRO A 285 -20.13 12.91 -1.34
C PRO A 285 -21.11 11.99 -0.62
N PHE A 286 -20.62 11.19 0.31
CA PHE A 286 -21.40 10.17 1.01
C PHE A 286 -21.13 10.20 2.51
N GLN A 287 -22.16 10.00 3.32
CA GLN A 287 -22.03 9.84 4.77
C GLN A 287 -21.50 8.44 5.08
N CYS A 288 -20.65 8.32 6.09
CA CYS A 288 -20.10 7.05 6.54
C CYS A 288 -20.83 6.55 7.79
N ASN A 289 -21.03 5.24 7.87
CA ASN A 289 -21.66 4.59 9.03
C ASN A 289 -20.70 3.58 9.66
N LYS A 290 -20.34 3.78 10.93
CA LYS A 290 -19.37 2.95 11.65
C LYS A 290 -19.84 1.51 11.83
N GLU A 291 -21.15 1.26 11.78
CA GLU A 291 -21.75 -0.08 11.89
C GLU A 291 -21.53 -0.96 10.64
N VAL A 292 -21.10 -0.36 9.52
CA VAL A 292 -20.96 -1.04 8.23
C VAL A 292 -19.49 -1.13 7.87
N PHE A 293 -19.01 -2.37 7.63
CA PHE A 293 -17.64 -2.56 7.18
C PHE A 293 -17.46 -2.00 5.76
N PHE A 294 -16.69 -0.91 5.68
CA PHE A 294 -16.44 -0.14 4.46
C PHE A 294 -15.34 -0.73 3.56
N GLY A 295 -14.56 -1.67 4.10
CA GLY A 295 -13.28 -2.11 3.54
C GLY A 295 -12.10 -1.40 4.20
N ASP A 296 -10.89 -1.85 3.87
CA ASP A 296 -9.66 -1.39 4.50
C ASP A 296 -8.79 -0.51 3.59
N TYR A 297 -9.08 -0.46 2.28
CA TYR A 297 -8.19 0.12 1.28
C TYR A 297 -8.95 0.74 0.11
N LEU A 298 -8.24 1.59 -0.61
CA LEU A 298 -8.48 1.92 -2.02
C LEU A 298 -7.26 1.50 -2.84
N ASN A 299 -7.34 1.55 -4.16
CA ASN A 299 -6.18 1.38 -5.02
C ASN A 299 -6.14 2.42 -6.13
N VAL A 300 -4.94 2.71 -6.64
CA VAL A 300 -4.71 3.53 -7.83
C VAL A 300 -3.58 2.92 -8.64
N ASP A 301 -3.73 2.96 -9.97
CA ASP A 301 -2.69 2.60 -10.94
C ASP A 301 -2.62 3.66 -12.06
N ALA A 302 -1.47 3.76 -12.72
CA ALA A 302 -1.19 4.80 -13.71
C ALA A 302 -0.35 4.29 -14.88
N PHE A 303 -0.71 4.68 -16.09
CA PHE A 303 0.08 4.40 -17.29
C PHE A 303 -0.19 5.43 -18.39
N GLY A 304 0.84 6.16 -18.82
CA GLY A 304 0.77 7.05 -19.98
C GLY A 304 -0.24 8.18 -19.82
N GLY A 305 -0.34 8.76 -18.62
CA GLY A 305 -1.29 9.80 -18.25
C GLY A 305 -2.68 9.28 -17.87
N ARG A 306 -2.99 8.00 -18.12
CA ARG A 306 -4.24 7.39 -17.66
C ARG A 306 -4.07 6.92 -16.22
N VAL A 307 -4.83 7.50 -15.30
CA VAL A 307 -4.81 7.17 -13.86
C VAL A 307 -6.17 6.61 -13.48
N ALA A 308 -6.21 5.39 -12.97
CA ALA A 308 -7.43 4.71 -12.56
C ALA A 308 -7.40 4.46 -11.05
N ALA A 309 -8.38 4.97 -10.33
CA ALA A 309 -8.60 4.70 -8.92
C ALA A 309 -9.83 3.80 -8.74
N ILE A 310 -9.75 2.87 -7.79
CA ILE A 310 -10.84 2.00 -7.34
C ILE A 310 -11.00 2.14 -5.83
N PHE A 311 -12.23 2.33 -5.39
CA PHE A 311 -12.54 2.70 -4.00
C PHE A 311 -13.96 2.28 -3.63
N ALA A 312 -14.20 2.10 -2.33
CA ALA A 312 -15.53 1.88 -1.79
C ALA A 312 -16.25 3.22 -1.60
N VAL A 313 -17.57 3.22 -1.70
CA VAL A 313 -18.44 4.34 -1.34
C VAL A 313 -19.69 3.82 -0.63
N PHE A 314 -20.28 4.64 0.23
CA PHE A 314 -21.63 4.38 0.72
C PHE A 314 -22.65 4.84 -0.32
N THR A 315 -23.60 3.95 -0.66
CA THR A 315 -24.73 4.24 -1.57
C THR A 315 -26.07 4.41 -0.84
N GLY A 316 -26.06 4.17 0.48
CA GLY A 316 -27.16 4.32 1.42
C GLY A 316 -26.64 4.08 2.84
N GLU A 317 -27.52 4.11 3.85
CA GLU A 317 -27.13 4.01 5.27
C GLU A 317 -26.39 2.71 5.64
N GLU A 318 -26.75 1.60 4.98
CA GLU A 318 -26.19 0.26 5.24
C GLU A 318 -25.61 -0.41 3.98
N THR A 319 -25.50 0.32 2.87
CA THR A 319 -25.07 -0.25 1.58
C THR A 319 -23.82 0.41 1.06
N THR A 320 -22.85 -0.41 0.66
CA THR A 320 -21.62 0.03 0.01
C THR A 320 -21.56 -0.48 -1.43
N ALA A 321 -20.80 0.24 -2.26
CA ALA A 321 -20.47 -0.17 -3.61
C ALA A 321 -19.00 0.09 -3.89
N ILE A 322 -18.41 -0.68 -4.80
CA ILE A 322 -17.09 -0.37 -5.36
C ILE A 322 -17.30 0.49 -6.61
N GLN A 323 -16.61 1.62 -6.67
CA GLN A 323 -16.60 2.52 -7.81
C GLN A 323 -15.19 2.72 -8.34
N THR A 324 -15.12 3.13 -9.60
CA THR A 324 -13.86 3.48 -10.25
C THR A 324 -13.94 4.88 -10.83
N ALA A 325 -12.83 5.60 -10.78
CA ALA A 325 -12.65 6.86 -11.46
C ALA A 325 -11.42 6.78 -12.35
N VAL A 326 -11.55 7.25 -13.59
CA VAL A 326 -10.44 7.28 -14.55
C VAL A 326 -10.20 8.72 -14.97
N PHE A 327 -8.95 9.14 -14.86
CA PHE A 327 -8.44 10.42 -15.33
C PHE A 327 -7.54 10.16 -16.53
N ASP A 328 -7.84 10.80 -17.66
CA ASP A 328 -6.99 10.74 -18.85
C ASP A 328 -6.19 12.04 -18.95
N PHE A 329 -5.10 12.16 -18.18
CA PHE A 329 -4.19 13.30 -18.27
C PHE A 329 -3.42 13.29 -19.60
N VAL A 330 -3.10 14.49 -20.10
CA VAL A 330 -2.00 14.64 -21.05
C VAL A 330 -0.70 14.37 -20.29
N PRO A 331 0.12 13.39 -20.70
CA PRO A 331 1.35 13.01 -19.99
C PRO A 331 2.25 14.21 -19.67
N GLY A 332 2.81 14.24 -18.47
CA GLY A 332 3.65 15.33 -17.99
C GLY A 332 2.89 16.63 -17.67
N THR A 333 1.56 16.61 -17.60
CA THR A 333 0.74 17.80 -17.29
C THR A 333 -0.33 17.51 -16.23
N GLN A 334 -0.97 18.57 -15.73
CA GLN A 334 -2.16 18.53 -14.87
C GLN A 334 -3.48 18.54 -15.66
N LYS A 335 -3.44 18.63 -16.99
CA LYS A 335 -4.63 18.77 -17.84
C LYS A 335 -5.18 17.40 -18.21
N THR A 336 -6.48 17.19 -18.04
CA THR A 336 -7.20 16.03 -18.59
C THR A 336 -7.58 16.29 -20.05
N LYS A 337 -7.69 15.22 -20.84
CA LYS A 337 -8.15 15.24 -22.23
C LYS A 337 -9.63 15.54 -22.38
#